data_AF-A0A956Z2M8-F1
#
_entry.id   AF-A0A956Z2M8-F1
#
_cell.length_a   1.000
_cell.length_b   1.000
_cell.length_c   1.000
_cell.angle_alpha   90.00
_cell.angle_beta   90.00
_cell.angle_gamma   90.00
#
_symmetry.space_group_name_H-M   'P 1'
#
loop_
_entity.id
_entity.type
_entity.pdbx_description
1 polymer ?
#
loop_
_entity_poly.entity_id
_entity_poly.type
_entity_poly.pdbx_seq_one_letter_code
_entity_poly.pdbx_strand_id
1 'polypeptide(L)'
;PLEIIEQDYAVFVHLLDANNTIVTQQDAMPVGNTYPTSLWQPGEFIIDEYYFPNVDATDLTIELGWYLQSTGYRLSLTVLPSGQIEDSLEISPNWP
;
A
#
# COMPACT_ATOMS: atom_id res chain seq x y z
N PRO A 1 3.26 16.94 -15.43
CA PRO A 1 3.18 17.66 -14.14
C PRO A 1 2.51 16.72 -13.14
N LEU A 2 2.74 16.89 -11.84
CA LEU A 2 1.92 16.22 -10.83
C LEU A 2 0.60 17.00 -10.72
N GLU A 3 -0.51 16.28 -10.57
CA GLU A 3 -1.88 16.82 -10.55
C GLU A 3 -2.53 16.54 -9.19
N ILE A 4 -3.59 17.30 -8.87
CA ILE A 4 -4.42 17.06 -7.67
C ILE A 4 -5.14 15.73 -7.82
N ILE A 5 -5.26 14.99 -6.71
CA ILE A 5 -6.08 13.79 -6.62
C ILE A 5 -7.46 14.22 -6.12
N GLU A 6 -8.54 13.89 -6.84
CA GLU A 6 -9.90 14.28 -6.43
C GLU A 6 -10.63 13.19 -5.63
N GLN A 7 -10.09 11.97 -5.60
CA GLN A 7 -10.68 10.84 -4.91
C GLN A 7 -9.89 10.42 -3.67
N ASP A 8 -10.58 9.79 -2.74
CA ASP A 8 -9.95 9.19 -1.56
C ASP A 8 -9.59 7.73 -1.84
N TYR A 9 -8.30 7.44 -1.75
CA TYR A 9 -7.77 6.09 -1.83
C TYR A 9 -7.36 5.61 -0.44
N ALA A 10 -7.48 4.30 -0.24
CA ALA A 10 -6.89 3.62 0.89
C ALA A 10 -5.70 2.78 0.43
N VAL A 11 -4.71 2.71 1.30
CA VAL A 11 -3.62 1.74 1.21
C VAL A 11 -4.06 0.48 1.93
N PHE A 12 -3.75 -0.66 1.31
CA PHE A 12 -3.68 -1.93 2.03
C PHE A 12 -2.20 -2.29 2.22
N VAL A 13 -1.87 -2.79 3.41
CA VAL A 13 -0.58 -3.38 3.75
C VAL A 13 -0.84 -4.75 4.34
N HIS A 14 -0.42 -5.79 3.63
CA HIS A 14 -0.55 -7.18 4.06
C HIS A 14 0.82 -7.74 4.43
N LEU A 15 0.88 -8.51 5.51
CA LEU A 15 2.02 -9.38 5.80
C LEU A 15 1.66 -10.79 5.34
N LEU A 16 2.41 -11.30 4.36
CA LEU A 16 2.21 -12.61 3.76
C LEU A 16 3.25 -13.61 4.27
N ASP A 17 2.83 -14.84 4.53
CA ASP A 17 3.74 -15.97 4.79
C ASP A 17 4.35 -16.54 3.50
N ALA A 18 5.23 -17.55 3.64
CA ALA A 18 5.89 -18.21 2.52
C ALA A 18 4.94 -18.94 1.54
N ASN A 19 3.67 -19.14 1.90
CA ASN A 19 2.63 -19.71 1.03
C ASN A 19 1.72 -18.62 0.43
N ASN A 20 2.14 -17.35 0.51
CA ASN A 20 1.36 -16.16 0.12
C ASN A 20 0.01 -16.06 0.87
N THR A 21 -0.06 -16.57 2.09
CA THR A 21 -1.24 -16.43 2.95
C THR A 21 -1.11 -15.17 3.80
N ILE A 22 -2.18 -14.37 3.86
CA ILE A 22 -2.22 -13.18 4.72
C ILE A 22 -2.18 -13.62 6.19
N VAL A 23 -1.09 -13.27 6.87
CA VAL A 23 -0.90 -13.45 8.32
C VAL A 23 -1.64 -12.34 9.08
N THR A 24 -1.50 -11.11 8.62
CA THR A 24 -2.20 -9.93 9.14
C THR A 24 -2.23 -8.82 8.09
N GLN A 25 -3.15 -7.88 8.24
CA GLN A 25 -3.36 -6.79 7.29
C GLN A 25 -3.84 -5.51 7.96
N GLN A 26 -3.56 -4.37 7.33
CA GLN A 26 -4.11 -3.07 7.66
C GLN A 26 -4.53 -2.35 6.39
N ASP A 27 -5.77 -1.88 6.39
CA ASP A 27 -6.38 -1.14 5.29
C ASP A 27 -6.87 0.19 5.84
N ALA A 28 -6.33 1.30 5.32
CA ALA A 28 -6.64 2.63 5.81
C ALA A 28 -6.39 3.68 4.73
N MET A 29 -7.15 4.78 4.78
CA MET A 29 -6.68 6.02 4.19
C MET A 29 -5.38 6.46 4.88
N PRO A 30 -4.55 7.28 4.22
CA PRO A 30 -3.23 7.60 4.73
C PRO A 30 -3.22 8.29 6.09
N VAL A 31 -2.11 8.13 6.80
CA VAL A 31 -1.87 8.68 8.14
C VAL A 31 -2.93 8.17 9.13
N GLY A 32 -3.15 6.85 9.13
CA GLY A 32 -4.11 6.20 10.04
C GLY A 32 -5.55 6.69 9.91
N ASN A 33 -6.05 6.83 8.67
CA ASN A 33 -7.37 7.37 8.32
C ASN A 33 -7.58 8.87 8.61
N THR A 34 -6.53 9.65 8.86
CA THR A 34 -6.67 11.07 9.21
C THR A 34 -6.33 12.03 8.07
N TYR A 35 -5.68 11.56 7.00
CA TYR A 35 -5.25 12.42 5.90
C TYR A 35 -5.61 11.85 4.52
N PRO A 36 -6.88 12.01 4.09
CA PRO A 36 -7.35 11.51 2.80
C PRO A 36 -6.57 12.08 1.61
N THR A 37 -6.42 11.27 0.55
CA THR A 37 -5.65 11.66 -0.65
C THR A 37 -6.21 12.85 -1.39
N SER A 38 -7.51 13.16 -1.25
CA SER A 38 -8.11 14.37 -1.84
C SER A 38 -7.62 15.69 -1.24
N LEU A 39 -6.92 15.65 -0.10
CA LEU A 39 -6.32 16.83 0.54
C LEU A 39 -4.87 17.06 0.11
N TRP A 40 -4.25 16.08 -0.54
CA TRP A 40 -2.82 16.11 -0.87
C TRP A 40 -2.53 17.19 -1.90
N GLN A 41 -1.39 17.85 -1.75
CA GLN A 41 -0.87 18.77 -2.76
C GLN A 41 0.07 18.05 -3.74
N PRO A 42 0.10 18.46 -5.02
CA PRO A 42 1.03 17.88 -5.98
C PRO A 42 2.50 18.00 -5.52
N GLY A 43 3.19 16.87 -5.44
CA GLY A 43 4.60 16.81 -5.01
C GLY A 43 4.81 16.84 -3.49
N GLU A 44 3.73 16.77 -2.70
CA GLU A 44 3.81 16.61 -1.26
C GLU A 44 4.38 15.24 -0.87
N PHE A 45 5.20 15.22 0.20
CA PHE A 45 5.73 14.00 0.79
C PHE A 45 5.02 13.71 2.10
N ILE A 46 4.44 12.52 2.20
CA ILE A 46 3.64 12.08 3.35
C ILE A 46 4.30 10.84 3.94
N ILE A 47 4.48 10.85 5.26
CA ILE A 47 4.97 9.70 6.02
C ILE A 47 3.76 8.98 6.58
N ASP A 48 3.66 7.69 6.30
CA ASP A 48 2.57 6.84 6.79
C ASP A 48 3.16 5.62 7.51
N GLU A 49 2.65 5.33 8.71
CA GLU A 49 3.22 4.34 9.61
C GLU A 49 2.20 3.22 9.87
N TYR A 50 2.62 1.98 9.64
CA TYR A 50 1.82 0.78 9.85
C TYR A 50 2.44 -0.07 10.96
N TYR A 51 1.62 -0.49 11.92
CA TYR A 51 2.08 -1.22 13.10
C TYR A 51 1.34 -2.55 13.25
N PHE A 52 2.10 -3.65 13.23
CA PHE A 52 1.59 -5.02 13.34
C PHE A 52 2.12 -5.68 14.62
N PRO A 53 1.42 -5.57 15.76
CA PRO A 53 1.83 -6.24 16.99
C PRO A 53 1.57 -7.76 16.91
N ASN A 54 2.38 -8.54 17.64
CA ASN A 54 2.19 -9.99 17.85
C ASN A 54 2.25 -10.84 16.56
N VAL A 55 3.18 -10.51 15.66
CA VAL A 55 3.42 -11.32 14.47
C VAL A 55 4.49 -12.37 14.79
N ASP A 56 4.06 -13.62 14.96
CA ASP A 56 4.93 -14.75 15.34
C ASP A 56 5.53 -15.50 14.12
N ALA A 57 5.22 -15.03 12.90
CA ALA A 57 5.74 -15.60 11.66
C ALA A 57 7.10 -15.01 11.28
N THR A 58 7.98 -15.85 10.74
CA THR A 58 9.27 -15.44 10.13
C THR A 58 9.15 -15.43 8.62
N ASP A 59 10.10 -14.80 7.93
CA ASP A 59 10.17 -14.77 6.46
C ASP A 59 8.92 -14.17 5.79
N LEU A 60 8.48 -13.03 6.31
CA LEU A 60 7.31 -12.32 5.81
C LEU A 60 7.64 -11.45 4.61
N THR A 61 6.71 -11.43 3.66
CA THR A 61 6.69 -10.46 2.56
C THR A 61 5.63 -9.41 2.86
N ILE A 62 5.95 -8.14 2.62
CA ILE A 62 4.98 -7.05 2.66
C ILE A 62 4.36 -6.94 1.27
N GLU A 63 3.05 -7.10 1.15
CA GLU A 63 2.32 -6.70 -0.05
C GLU A 63 1.64 -5.35 0.23
N LEU A 64 1.86 -4.37 -0.63
CA LEU A 64 1.20 -3.06 -0.51
C LEU A 64 0.55 -2.64 -1.81
N GLY A 65 -0.57 -1.97 -1.73
CA GLY A 65 -1.22 -1.39 -2.90
C GLY A 65 -2.28 -0.38 -2.50
N TRP A 66 -2.97 0.14 -3.51
CA TRP A 66 -3.96 1.18 -3.33
C TRP A 66 -5.28 0.77 -3.95
N TYR A 67 -6.39 1.17 -3.33
CA TYR A 67 -7.71 1.03 -3.92
C TYR A 67 -8.55 2.27 -3.68
N LEU A 68 -9.50 2.52 -4.57
CA LEU A 68 -10.44 3.62 -4.45
C LEU A 68 -11.41 3.34 -3.30
N GLN A 69 -11.39 4.15 -2.24
CA GLN A 69 -12.08 3.87 -0.97
C GLN A 69 -13.59 3.68 -1.15
N SER A 70 -14.20 4.37 -2.12
CA SER A 70 -15.66 4.32 -2.37
C SER A 70 -16.13 3.05 -3.09
N THR A 71 -15.22 2.32 -3.75
CA THR A 71 -15.59 1.20 -4.63
C THR A 71 -14.83 -0.09 -4.37
N GLY A 72 -13.65 0.00 -3.74
CA GLY A 72 -12.74 -1.14 -3.58
C GLY A 72 -11.93 -1.48 -4.85
N TYR A 73 -12.07 -0.72 -5.95
CA TYR A 73 -11.28 -0.98 -7.15
C TYR A 73 -9.80 -0.67 -6.90
N ARG A 74 -8.95 -1.68 -7.08
CA ARG A 74 -7.50 -1.56 -6.96
C ARG A 74 -6.93 -0.72 -8.09
N LEU A 75 -5.94 0.10 -7.77
CA LEU A 75 -5.17 0.87 -8.74
C LEU A 75 -4.12 -0.01 -9.41
N SER A 76 -4.00 0.13 -10.73
CA SER A 76 -2.86 -0.43 -11.44
C SER A 76 -1.61 0.41 -11.19
N LEU A 77 -0.54 -0.26 -10.81
CA LEU A 77 0.79 0.27 -10.56
C LEU A 77 1.73 -0.20 -11.67
N THR A 78 2.59 0.69 -12.15
CA THR A 78 3.72 0.30 -13.00
C THR A 78 4.94 0.08 -12.11
N VAL A 79 5.38 -1.17 -11.97
CA VAL A 79 6.56 -1.52 -11.19
C VAL A 79 7.81 -1.23 -12.03
N LEU A 80 8.71 -0.40 -11.51
CA LEU A 80 9.97 -0.06 -12.16
C LEU A 80 11.13 -0.88 -11.56
N PRO A 81 12.12 -1.29 -12.37
CA PRO A 81 12.34 -0.96 -13.78
C PRO A 81 11.69 -1.93 -14.78
N SER A 82 11.01 -2.99 -14.33
CA SER A 82 10.45 -4.02 -15.22
C SER A 82 9.39 -3.48 -16.19
N GLY A 83 8.70 -2.40 -15.82
CA GLY A 83 7.56 -1.87 -16.57
C GLY A 83 6.32 -2.76 -16.47
N GLN A 84 6.32 -3.72 -15.55
CA GLN A 84 5.20 -4.62 -15.32
C GLN A 84 4.06 -3.85 -14.66
N ILE A 85 2.84 -4.13 -15.12
CA ILE A 85 1.63 -3.55 -14.54
C ILE A 85 1.09 -4.57 -13.53
N GLU A 86 1.07 -4.17 -12.27
CA GLU A 86 0.53 -4.93 -11.13
C GLU A 86 -0.57 -4.11 -10.44
N ASP A 87 -1.25 -4.67 -9.46
CA ASP A 87 -2.15 -3.92 -8.57
C ASP A 87 -1.59 -3.77 -7.13
N SER A 88 -0.43 -4.38 -6.90
CA SER A 88 0.33 -4.31 -5.65
C SER A 88 1.84 -4.36 -5.91
N LEU A 89 2.61 -3.98 -4.90
CA LEU A 89 4.06 -4.13 -4.83
C LEU A 89 4.37 -5.07 -3.66
N GLU A 90 5.12 -6.13 -3.93
CA GLU A 90 5.67 -7.01 -2.90
C GLU A 90 7.08 -6.55 -2.52
N ILE A 91 7.32 -6.35 -1.22
CA ILE A 91 8.63 -6.04 -0.64
C ILE A 91 9.02 -7.23 0.23
N SER A 92 9.99 -8.00 -0.25
CA SER A 92 10.59 -9.08 0.53
C SER A 92 11.82 -8.61 1.31
N PRO A 93 12.24 -9.30 2.38
CA PRO A 93 13.44 -8.92 3.14
C PRO A 93 14.73 -8.89 2.31
N ASN A 94 14.72 -9.52 1.13
CA ASN A 94 15.84 -9.60 0.19
C ASN A 94 15.66 -8.66 -1.02
N TRP A 95 14.79 -7.66 -0.92
CA TRP A 95 14.63 -6.65 -1.96
C TRP A 95 15.96 -5.89 -2.17
N PRO A 96 16.48 -5.78 -3.41
CA PRO A 96 17.73 -5.08 -3.70
C PRO A 96 17.66 -3.57 -3.44
#